data_AF-A0A2B8A0A9-F1
#
_entry.id   AF-A0A2B8A0A9-F1
#
_cell.length_a   1.000
_cell.length_b   1.000
_cell.length_c   1.000
_cell.angle_alpha   90.00
_cell.angle_beta   90.00
_cell.angle_gamma   90.00
#
_symmetry.space_group_name_H-M   'P 1'
#
loop_
_entity.id
_entity.type
_entity.pdbx_description
1 polymer ?
#
loop_
_entity_poly.entity_id
_entity_poly.type
_entity_poly.pdbx_seq_one_letter_code
_entity_poly.pdbx_strand_id
1 'polypeptide(L)'
;MGYYFGNNSYEVVDRSRLSEEEIDYENIWGVADENLFTLALREIDKATQTNPVFAQIMTTSNHRPFTYPEGRIDIPSHTGREGAVKYTDYAIGKFIREAKSKPWFNNTLFVIVADHCASSAGKTELPIKKYHIPLLIYSPSCIKSGVASRMMSQIDIIPTVFGLLNFTYESHFYGCDIFKLEEGRERAFISTYQSLGYLRHDTLVVLNPQKQVMVYKAD
;
A
#
# COMPACT_ATOMS: atom_id res chain seq x y z
N MET A 1 -5.08 -15.75 2.56
CA MET A 1 -5.58 -14.56 1.85
C MET A 1 -6.38 -14.89 0.59
N GLY A 2 -5.89 -15.76 -0.31
CA GLY A 2 -6.57 -16.07 -1.58
C GLY A 2 -8.07 -16.40 -1.47
N TYR A 3 -8.48 -17.24 -0.51
CA TYR A 3 -9.90 -17.57 -0.33
C TYR A 3 -10.79 -16.33 -0.09
N TYR A 4 -10.35 -15.38 0.74
CA TYR A 4 -11.11 -14.16 1.01
C TYR A 4 -11.29 -13.34 -0.27
N PHE A 5 -10.20 -13.02 -0.97
CA PHE A 5 -10.24 -12.21 -2.19
C PHE A 5 -11.02 -12.89 -3.32
N GLY A 6 -10.83 -14.20 -3.52
CA GLY A 6 -11.57 -14.96 -4.53
C GLY A 6 -13.09 -14.99 -4.29
N ASN A 7 -13.54 -14.84 -3.04
CA ASN A 7 -14.95 -14.69 -2.71
C ASN A 7 -15.43 -13.22 -2.68
N ASN A 8 -14.57 -12.26 -3.02
CA ASN A 8 -14.88 -10.82 -3.07
C ASN A 8 -14.55 -10.24 -4.46
N SER A 9 -14.81 -11.01 -5.52
CA SER A 9 -14.71 -10.59 -6.93
C SER A 9 -13.30 -10.33 -7.46
N TYR A 10 -12.26 -10.83 -6.80
CA TYR A 10 -10.90 -10.83 -7.35
C TYR A 10 -10.61 -12.13 -8.11
N GLU A 11 -9.92 -12.02 -9.25
CA GLU A 11 -9.09 -13.12 -9.71
C GLU A 11 -7.82 -13.17 -8.85
N VAL A 12 -7.56 -14.31 -8.23
CA VAL A 12 -6.37 -14.50 -7.38
C VAL A 12 -5.23 -15.08 -8.22
N VAL A 13 -4.13 -14.35 -8.25
CA VAL A 13 -2.86 -14.73 -8.90
C VAL A 13 -1.81 -14.85 -7.81
N ASP A 14 -1.12 -16.00 -7.77
CA ASP A 14 -0.05 -16.26 -6.81
C ASP A 14 1.13 -16.98 -7.48
N ARG A 15 2.13 -17.39 -6.67
CA ARG A 15 3.36 -18.04 -7.14
C ARG A 15 3.13 -19.31 -7.97
N SER A 16 1.97 -19.96 -7.88
CA SER A 16 1.64 -21.14 -8.70
C SER A 16 1.46 -20.80 -10.19
N ARG A 17 1.37 -19.50 -10.54
CA ARG A 17 1.31 -19.02 -11.93
C ARG A 17 2.69 -18.80 -12.56
N LEU A 18 3.77 -19.00 -11.81
CA LEU A 18 5.15 -18.93 -12.28
C LEU A 18 5.71 -20.34 -12.47
N SER A 19 6.44 -20.57 -13.56
CA SER A 19 7.27 -21.77 -13.69
C SER A 19 8.54 -21.64 -12.84
N GLU A 20 9.23 -22.76 -12.57
CA GLU A 20 10.46 -22.75 -11.79
C GLU A 20 11.54 -21.87 -12.44
N GLU A 21 11.59 -21.82 -13.78
CA GLU A 21 12.53 -21.01 -14.54
C GLU A 21 12.22 -19.50 -14.49
N GLU A 22 10.97 -19.13 -14.17
CA GLU A 22 10.57 -17.73 -13.99
C GLU A 22 10.89 -17.20 -12.58
N ILE A 23 11.28 -18.08 -11.65
CA ILE A 23 11.56 -17.75 -10.25
C ILE A 23 13.07 -17.58 -10.07
N ASP A 24 13.51 -16.31 -10.04
CA ASP A 24 14.90 -15.93 -9.73
C ASP A 24 15.21 -16.14 -8.24
N TYR A 25 14.25 -15.82 -7.37
CA TYR A 25 14.39 -16.00 -5.93
C TYR A 25 13.04 -16.16 -5.23
N GLU A 26 12.98 -17.05 -4.24
CA GLU A 26 11.85 -17.19 -3.32
C GLU A 26 12.29 -17.56 -1.91
N ASN A 27 11.43 -17.30 -0.94
CA ASN A 27 11.58 -17.72 0.45
C ASN A 27 10.23 -18.12 1.04
N ILE A 28 10.17 -18.29 2.37
CA ILE A 28 8.95 -18.70 3.08
C ILE A 28 7.75 -17.76 2.91
N TRP A 29 7.97 -16.50 2.49
CA TRP A 29 6.93 -15.51 2.24
C TRP A 29 6.44 -15.51 0.78
N GLY A 30 7.17 -16.17 -0.12
CA GLY A 30 6.87 -16.25 -1.55
C GLY A 30 8.06 -15.83 -2.41
N VAL A 31 7.77 -15.57 -3.68
CA VAL A 31 8.75 -15.06 -4.65
C VAL A 31 9.19 -13.65 -4.30
N ALA A 32 10.38 -13.25 -4.73
CA ALA A 32 10.88 -11.90 -4.53
C ALA A 32 10.00 -10.86 -5.26
N ASP A 33 10.00 -9.62 -4.76
CA ASP A 33 9.18 -8.54 -5.30
C ASP A 33 9.42 -8.30 -6.81
N GLU A 34 10.64 -8.54 -7.31
CA GLU A 34 10.94 -8.46 -8.76
C GLU A 34 10.18 -9.52 -9.59
N ASN A 35 10.11 -10.77 -9.10
CA ASN A 35 9.33 -11.83 -9.76
C ASN A 35 7.83 -11.52 -9.66
N LEU A 36 7.37 -11.04 -8.50
CA LEU A 36 5.98 -10.62 -8.31
C LEU A 36 5.58 -9.49 -9.27
N PHE A 37 6.40 -8.45 -9.43
CA PHE A 37 6.11 -7.35 -10.34
C PHE A 37 6.18 -7.77 -11.81
N THR A 38 7.08 -8.69 -12.16
CA THR A 38 7.13 -9.29 -13.51
C THR A 38 5.84 -10.05 -13.82
N LEU A 39 5.36 -10.86 -12.87
CA LEU A 39 4.08 -11.55 -12.96
C LEU A 39 2.93 -10.55 -13.10
N ALA A 40 2.91 -9.50 -12.26
CA ALA A 40 1.87 -8.48 -12.31
C ALA A 40 1.80 -7.78 -13.67
N LEU A 41 2.95 -7.42 -14.27
CA LEU A 41 2.99 -6.85 -15.63
C LEU A 41 2.36 -7.80 -16.65
N ARG A 42 2.69 -9.09 -16.60
CA ARG A 42 2.15 -10.10 -17.51
C ARG A 42 0.62 -10.22 -17.39
N GLU A 43 0.10 -10.29 -16.17
CA GLU A 43 -1.34 -10.44 -15.95
C GLU A 43 -2.12 -9.15 -16.27
N ILE A 44 -1.56 -7.97 -15.97
CA ILE A 44 -2.15 -6.67 -16.34
C ILE A 44 -2.16 -6.52 -17.87
N ASP A 45 -1.06 -6.84 -18.56
CA ASP A 45 -0.99 -6.81 -20.04
C ASP A 45 -2.07 -7.68 -20.68
N LYS A 46 -2.31 -8.87 -20.10
CA LYS A 46 -3.35 -9.78 -20.58
C LYS A 46 -4.75 -9.22 -20.32
N ALA A 47 -5.02 -8.75 -19.11
CA ALA A 47 -6.35 -8.28 -18.71
C ALA A 47 -6.76 -6.99 -19.44
N THR A 48 -5.81 -6.07 -19.65
CA THR A 48 -6.05 -4.78 -20.33
C THR A 48 -6.41 -4.90 -21.81
N GLN A 49 -6.24 -6.08 -22.43
CA GLN A 49 -6.69 -6.32 -23.81
C GLN A 49 -8.21 -6.30 -23.95
N THR A 50 -8.96 -6.52 -22.86
CA THR A 50 -10.41 -6.68 -22.91
C THR A 50 -11.16 -5.70 -22.02
N ASN A 51 -10.60 -5.31 -20.88
CA ASN A 51 -11.29 -4.51 -19.87
C ASN A 51 -10.34 -3.52 -19.18
N PRO A 52 -10.87 -2.41 -18.61
CA PRO A 52 -10.18 -1.67 -17.56
C PRO A 52 -9.83 -2.61 -16.39
N VAL A 53 -8.67 -2.42 -15.79
CA VAL A 53 -8.14 -3.32 -14.75
C VAL A 53 -7.97 -2.57 -13.44
N PHE A 54 -8.46 -3.18 -12.36
CA PHE A 54 -8.03 -2.88 -11.00
C PHE A 54 -7.09 -3.99 -10.54
N ALA A 55 -5.83 -3.66 -10.27
CA ALA A 55 -4.82 -4.62 -9.82
C ALA A 55 -4.35 -4.27 -8.42
N GLN A 56 -4.41 -5.23 -7.51
CA GLN A 56 -3.85 -5.16 -6.16
C GLN A 56 -2.62 -6.07 -6.07
N ILE A 57 -1.46 -5.49 -5.79
CA ILE A 57 -0.18 -6.21 -5.71
C ILE A 57 0.34 -6.10 -4.27
N MET A 58 0.67 -7.23 -3.66
CA MET A 58 1.14 -7.31 -2.26
C MET A 58 2.57 -7.82 -2.21
N THR A 59 3.52 -6.92 -1.90
CA THR A 59 4.95 -7.23 -1.78
C THR A 59 5.24 -8.17 -0.60
N THR A 60 6.30 -8.97 -0.72
CA THR A 60 6.65 -10.03 0.26
C THR A 60 8.07 -9.89 0.79
N SER A 61 9.01 -9.29 0.04
CA SER A 61 10.44 -9.32 0.37
C SER A 61 10.81 -8.62 1.70
N ASN A 62 10.01 -7.65 2.16
CA ASN A 62 10.25 -6.93 3.42
C ASN A 62 9.82 -7.69 4.69
N HIS A 63 10.15 -8.98 4.76
CA HIS A 63 9.91 -9.84 5.92
C HIS A 63 11.16 -10.59 6.34
N ARG A 64 11.29 -10.90 7.63
CA ARG A 64 12.40 -11.70 8.17
C ARG A 64 12.47 -13.06 7.44
N PRO A 65 13.65 -13.52 6.99
CA PRO A 65 14.99 -13.04 7.34
C PRO A 65 15.55 -11.87 6.49
N PHE A 66 14.72 -11.14 5.74
CA PHE A 66 15.06 -10.00 4.88
C PHE A 66 15.94 -10.40 3.69
N THR A 67 15.36 -11.24 2.84
CA THR A 67 16.11 -11.98 1.83
C THR A 67 15.58 -11.67 0.43
N TYR A 68 16.51 -11.47 -0.49
CA TYR A 68 16.27 -11.02 -1.86
C TYR A 68 17.48 -11.38 -2.77
N PRO A 69 17.34 -11.35 -4.11
CA PRO A 69 18.45 -11.56 -5.05
C PRO A 69 19.63 -10.61 -4.83
N GLU A 70 20.84 -11.15 -4.83
CA GLU A 70 22.07 -10.38 -4.70
C GLU A 70 22.37 -9.53 -5.95
N GLY A 71 23.17 -8.47 -5.78
CA GLY A 71 23.65 -7.64 -6.89
C GLY A 71 22.60 -6.70 -7.50
N ARG A 72 21.41 -6.59 -6.90
CA ARG A 72 20.37 -5.63 -7.31
C ARG A 72 20.54 -4.26 -6.65
N ILE A 73 21.06 -4.27 -5.42
CA ILE A 73 21.35 -3.08 -4.60
C ILE A 73 22.72 -3.25 -3.91
N ASP A 74 23.19 -2.19 -3.26
CA ASP A 74 24.46 -2.10 -2.53
C ASP A 74 24.40 -2.59 -1.06
N ILE A 75 23.29 -3.21 -0.65
CA ILE A 75 23.11 -3.80 0.69
C ILE A 75 22.97 -5.32 0.53
N PRO A 76 23.88 -6.14 1.10
CA PRO A 76 23.82 -7.58 0.97
C PRO A 76 22.52 -8.16 1.56
N SER A 77 22.03 -9.24 0.95
CA SER A 77 20.83 -9.96 1.39
C SER A 77 20.99 -10.47 2.83
N HIS A 78 19.88 -10.67 3.54
CA HIS A 78 19.82 -11.12 4.94
C HIS A 78 20.42 -10.17 6.00
N THR A 79 20.96 -9.01 5.61
CA THR A 79 21.64 -8.11 6.57
C THR A 79 20.69 -7.26 7.41
N GLY A 80 19.44 -7.08 6.96
CA GLY A 80 18.43 -6.38 7.73
C GLY A 80 17.32 -5.75 6.90
N ARG A 81 16.41 -5.08 7.61
CA ARG A 81 15.23 -4.44 7.04
C ARG A 81 15.58 -3.33 6.05
N GLU A 82 16.65 -2.58 6.30
CA GLU A 82 17.06 -1.48 5.40
C GLU A 82 17.36 -1.99 4.00
N GLY A 83 18.06 -3.12 3.89
CA GLY A 83 18.31 -3.81 2.63
C GLY A 83 17.03 -4.26 1.95
N ALA A 84 16.13 -4.92 2.68
CA ALA A 84 14.85 -5.35 2.13
C ALA A 84 13.96 -4.19 1.64
N VAL A 85 13.91 -3.07 2.40
CA VAL A 85 13.18 -1.87 1.98
C VAL A 85 13.80 -1.25 0.71
N LYS A 86 15.13 -1.14 0.66
CA LYS A 86 15.84 -0.63 -0.53
C LYS A 86 15.67 -1.55 -1.74
N TYR A 87 15.59 -2.86 -1.53
CA TYR A 87 15.31 -3.83 -2.58
C TYR A 87 13.87 -3.69 -3.11
N THR A 88 12.87 -3.57 -2.23
CA THR A 88 11.48 -3.32 -2.65
C THR A 88 11.36 -1.99 -3.42
N ASP A 89 12.06 -0.93 -2.99
CA ASP A 89 12.14 0.34 -3.75
C ASP A 89 12.73 0.15 -5.15
N TYR A 90 13.86 -0.57 -5.26
CA TYR A 90 14.46 -0.95 -6.55
C TYR A 90 13.44 -1.70 -7.44
N ALA A 91 12.73 -2.68 -6.87
CA ALA A 91 11.78 -3.51 -7.59
C ALA A 91 10.56 -2.71 -8.09
N ILE A 92 10.00 -1.82 -7.25
CA ILE A 92 8.95 -0.85 -7.66
C ILE A 92 9.47 0.05 -8.78
N GLY A 93 10.69 0.57 -8.66
CA GLY A 93 11.31 1.40 -9.68
C GLY A 93 11.46 0.67 -11.02
N LYS A 94 11.87 -0.61 -10.99
CA LYS A 94 11.95 -1.47 -12.17
C LYS A 94 10.56 -1.69 -12.79
N PHE A 95 9.57 -2.06 -11.98
CA PHE A 95 8.18 -2.21 -12.41
C PHE A 95 7.66 -0.97 -13.14
N ILE A 96 7.84 0.23 -12.57
CA ILE A 96 7.39 1.47 -13.20
C ILE A 96 8.15 1.75 -14.51
N ARG A 97 9.47 1.49 -14.57
CA ARG A 97 10.24 1.65 -15.82
C ARG A 97 9.79 0.70 -16.92
N GLU A 98 9.48 -0.54 -16.59
CA GLU A 98 8.98 -1.53 -17.55
C GLU A 98 7.55 -1.20 -17.97
N ALA A 99 6.69 -0.80 -17.02
CA ALA A 99 5.32 -0.36 -17.26
C ALA A 99 5.26 0.82 -18.24
N LYS A 100 6.22 1.75 -18.22
CA LYS A 100 6.29 2.90 -19.16
C LYS A 100 6.29 2.50 -20.64
N SER A 101 6.74 1.28 -20.96
CA SER A 101 6.72 0.76 -22.34
C SER A 101 5.37 0.20 -22.78
N LYS A 102 4.42 0.05 -21.84
CA LYS A 102 3.14 -0.61 -22.07
C LYS A 102 2.07 0.37 -22.58
N PRO A 103 1.16 -0.07 -23.46
CA PRO A 103 0.14 0.82 -24.06
C PRO A 103 -0.84 1.40 -23.02
N TRP A 104 -1.07 0.70 -21.91
CA TRP A 104 -1.98 1.15 -20.84
C TRP A 104 -1.38 2.18 -19.88
N PHE A 105 -0.05 2.39 -19.89
CA PHE A 105 0.64 3.20 -18.89
C PHE A 105 0.09 4.63 -18.76
N ASN A 106 -0.14 5.28 -19.92
CA ASN A 106 -0.62 6.66 -19.95
C ASN A 106 -2.05 6.83 -19.43
N ASN A 107 -2.82 5.75 -19.33
CA ASN A 107 -4.17 5.74 -18.80
C ASN A 107 -4.25 4.92 -17.50
N THR A 108 -3.19 4.95 -16.70
CA THR A 108 -3.09 4.21 -15.44
C THR A 108 -2.77 5.14 -14.29
N LEU A 109 -3.45 4.90 -13.16
CA LEU A 109 -3.18 5.54 -11.89
C LEU A 109 -2.60 4.49 -10.95
N PHE A 110 -1.32 4.64 -10.60
CA PHE A 110 -0.63 3.78 -9.65
C PHE A 110 -0.81 4.35 -8.23
N VAL A 111 -1.18 3.49 -7.29
CA VAL A 111 -1.26 3.81 -5.87
C VAL A 111 -0.23 2.95 -5.14
N ILE A 112 0.84 3.57 -4.65
CA ILE A 112 1.90 2.89 -3.88
C ILE A 112 1.72 3.32 -2.43
N VAL A 113 1.35 2.37 -1.57
CA VAL A 113 1.03 2.61 -0.16
C VAL A 113 1.56 1.46 0.69
N ALA A 114 2.08 1.75 1.88
CA ALA A 114 2.39 0.71 2.85
C ALA A 114 1.13 0.25 3.59
N ASP A 115 1.02 -1.03 3.88
CA ASP A 115 -0.07 -1.61 4.68
C ASP A 115 0.02 -1.23 6.16
N HIS A 116 1.23 -1.18 6.72
CA HIS A 116 1.50 -0.70 8.09
C HIS A 116 2.99 -0.36 8.32
N CYS A 117 3.32 0.20 9.48
CA CYS A 117 4.71 0.36 9.92
C CYS A 117 5.26 -0.93 10.54
N ALA A 118 6.59 -1.08 10.63
CA ALA A 118 7.25 -2.31 11.08
C ALA A 118 7.19 -2.60 12.58
N SER A 119 6.75 -1.67 13.42
CA SER A 119 6.59 -1.92 14.85
C SER A 119 5.48 -1.04 15.40
N SER A 120 4.71 -1.57 16.35
CA SER A 120 3.70 -0.82 17.12
C SER A 120 4.07 -0.65 18.60
N ALA A 121 5.20 -1.20 19.06
CA ALA A 121 5.59 -1.18 20.48
C ALA A 121 6.06 0.22 20.96
N GLY A 122 5.58 0.71 22.11
CA GLY A 122 5.98 2.00 22.68
C GLY A 122 5.35 2.27 24.05
N LYS A 123 5.73 3.39 24.69
CA LYS A 123 5.15 3.85 25.99
C LYS A 123 3.75 4.45 25.83
N THR A 124 3.48 5.08 24.69
CA THR A 124 2.14 5.51 24.29
C THR A 124 1.41 4.30 23.72
N GLU A 125 0.15 4.11 24.10
CA GLU A 125 -0.66 2.96 23.66
C GLU A 125 -0.83 2.91 22.13
N LEU A 126 -1.06 4.07 21.51
CA LEU A 126 -1.13 4.25 20.07
C LEU A 126 -0.14 5.36 19.64
N PRO A 127 1.15 5.03 19.46
CA PRO A 127 2.15 6.03 19.10
C PRO A 127 1.96 6.48 17.64
N ILE A 128 1.36 7.66 17.42
CA ILE A 128 0.96 8.17 16.09
C ILE A 128 2.05 8.04 15.03
N LYS A 129 3.31 8.38 15.37
CA LYS A 129 4.45 8.29 14.44
C LYS A 129 4.73 6.88 13.92
N LYS A 130 4.27 5.83 14.63
CA LYS A 130 4.36 4.42 14.21
C LYS A 130 3.15 3.95 13.38
N TYR A 131 2.29 4.87 12.97
CA TYR A 131 1.18 4.62 12.04
C TYR A 131 1.25 5.54 10.81
N HIS A 132 2.26 6.40 10.73
CA HIS A 132 2.50 7.22 9.55
C HIS A 132 3.20 6.39 8.47
N ILE A 133 2.50 6.21 7.36
CA ILE A 133 2.90 5.39 6.22
C ILE A 133 3.09 6.24 4.96
N PRO A 134 3.93 5.83 4.01
CA PRO A 134 4.01 6.48 2.71
C PRO A 134 2.74 6.19 1.89
N LEU A 135 2.31 7.21 1.15
CA LEU A 135 1.32 7.11 0.06
C LEU A 135 1.83 7.93 -1.12
N LEU A 136 1.98 7.29 -2.28
CA LEU A 136 2.29 7.94 -3.55
C LEU A 136 1.21 7.56 -4.55
N ILE A 137 0.52 8.58 -5.07
CA ILE A 137 -0.34 8.45 -6.24
C ILE A 137 0.45 8.93 -7.45
N TYR A 138 0.64 8.05 -8.44
CA TYR A 138 1.47 8.31 -9.61
C TYR A 138 0.67 8.07 -10.89
N SER A 139 0.48 9.13 -11.68
CA SER A 139 -0.13 9.07 -13.00
C SER A 139 0.33 10.27 -13.84
N PRO A 140 1.55 10.23 -14.40
CA PRO A 140 2.20 11.42 -14.96
C PRO A 140 1.41 12.08 -16.10
N SER A 141 0.53 11.34 -16.77
CA SER A 141 -0.32 11.81 -17.86
C SER A 141 -1.66 12.40 -17.39
N CYS A 142 -2.09 12.12 -16.15
CA CYS A 142 -3.43 12.45 -15.66
C CYS A 142 -3.44 13.38 -14.44
N ILE A 143 -2.40 13.38 -13.60
CA ILE A 143 -2.33 14.18 -12.38
C ILE A 143 -1.09 15.09 -12.38
N LYS A 144 -1.26 16.32 -11.87
CA LYS A 144 -0.14 17.24 -11.66
C LYS A 144 0.72 16.77 -10.49
N SER A 145 2.02 17.01 -10.56
CA SER A 145 2.92 16.77 -9.43
C SER A 145 2.59 17.74 -8.28
N GLY A 146 2.72 17.25 -7.05
CA GLY A 146 2.47 18.02 -5.85
C GLY A 146 2.65 17.18 -4.59
N VAL A 147 2.57 17.86 -3.44
CA VAL A 147 2.58 17.22 -2.12
C VAL A 147 1.26 17.52 -1.44
N ALA A 148 0.52 16.47 -1.05
CA ALA A 148 -0.67 16.60 -0.23
C ALA A 148 -0.27 16.48 1.24
N SER A 149 -0.31 17.59 1.98
CA SER A 149 0.07 17.66 3.40
C SER A 149 -1.10 17.47 4.36
N ARG A 150 -2.32 17.29 3.85
CA ARG A 150 -3.52 17.07 4.68
C ARG A 150 -3.46 15.69 5.34
N MET A 151 -3.89 15.60 6.60
CA MET A 151 -3.97 14.33 7.31
C MET A 151 -4.98 13.40 6.62
N MET A 152 -4.60 12.15 6.45
CA MET A 152 -5.37 11.16 5.70
C MET A 152 -5.24 9.79 6.37
N SER A 153 -6.35 9.05 6.48
CA SER A 153 -6.37 7.65 6.91
C SER A 153 -6.34 6.74 5.68
N GLN A 154 -5.85 5.49 5.79
CA GLN A 154 -5.90 4.54 4.67
C GLN A 154 -7.30 4.35 4.07
N ILE A 155 -8.35 4.40 4.89
CA ILE A 155 -9.74 4.25 4.42
C ILE A 155 -10.21 5.40 3.52
N ASP A 156 -9.50 6.53 3.53
CA ASP A 156 -9.77 7.70 2.70
C ASP A 156 -9.14 7.57 1.29
N ILE A 157 -8.26 6.55 1.07
CA ILE A 157 -7.54 6.36 -0.20
C ILE A 157 -8.50 6.07 -1.36
N ILE A 158 -9.40 5.10 -1.21
CA ILE A 158 -10.30 4.72 -2.31
C ILE A 158 -11.26 5.86 -2.70
N PRO A 159 -11.96 6.54 -1.77
CA PRO A 159 -12.76 7.71 -2.13
C PRO A 159 -11.96 8.82 -2.83
N THR A 160 -10.73 9.08 -2.36
CA THR A 160 -9.83 10.08 -2.96
C THR A 160 -9.42 9.69 -4.39
N VAL A 161 -9.05 8.42 -4.61
CA VAL A 161 -8.69 7.91 -5.94
C VAL A 161 -9.89 7.95 -6.88
N PHE A 162 -11.09 7.57 -6.42
CA PHE A 162 -12.30 7.66 -7.24
C PHE A 162 -12.67 9.11 -7.57
N GLY A 163 -12.44 10.04 -6.64
CA GLY A 163 -12.53 11.47 -6.90
C GLY A 163 -11.58 11.94 -8.00
N LEU A 164 -10.31 11.51 -7.97
CA LEU A 164 -9.32 11.81 -9.01
C LEU A 164 -9.69 11.21 -10.38
N LEU A 165 -10.35 10.06 -10.39
CA LEU A 165 -10.87 9.41 -11.61
C LEU A 165 -12.20 10.01 -12.10
N ASN A 166 -12.76 11.00 -11.40
CA ASN A 166 -14.07 11.60 -11.66
C ASN A 166 -15.21 10.57 -11.72
N PHE A 167 -15.12 9.51 -10.91
CA PHE A 167 -16.18 8.51 -10.85
C PHE A 167 -17.39 9.05 -10.07
N THR A 168 -18.58 8.70 -10.55
CA THR A 168 -19.81 8.81 -9.77
C THR A 168 -20.12 7.41 -9.23
N TYR A 169 -20.26 7.30 -7.92
CA TYR A 169 -20.42 6.01 -7.25
C TYR A 169 -21.27 6.16 -5.99
N GLU A 170 -22.03 5.11 -5.69
CA GLU A 170 -22.61 4.91 -4.35
C GLU A 170 -21.66 4.00 -3.57
N SER A 171 -21.41 4.29 -2.30
CA SER A 171 -20.54 3.45 -1.48
C SER A 171 -20.97 3.42 -0.02
N HIS A 172 -20.55 2.36 0.66
CA HIS A 172 -20.57 2.25 2.12
C HIS A 172 -19.20 2.57 2.73
N PHE A 173 -18.35 3.30 2.02
CA PHE A 173 -17.05 3.69 2.55
C PHE A 173 -17.23 4.66 3.73
N TYR A 174 -16.50 4.40 4.80
CA TYR A 174 -16.39 5.32 5.94
C TYR A 174 -15.37 6.43 5.71
N GLY A 175 -14.56 6.30 4.66
CA GLY A 175 -13.57 7.28 4.23
C GLY A 175 -14.16 8.44 3.43
N CYS A 176 -13.33 9.44 3.17
CA CYS A 176 -13.70 10.63 2.41
C CYS A 176 -12.67 10.98 1.33
N ASP A 177 -13.11 11.68 0.28
CA ASP A 177 -12.20 12.28 -0.71
C ASP A 177 -11.52 13.50 -0.07
N ILE A 178 -10.21 13.39 0.18
CA ILE A 178 -9.45 14.43 0.88
C ILE A 178 -9.33 15.73 0.08
N PHE A 179 -9.57 15.71 -1.24
CA PHE A 179 -9.55 16.93 -2.06
C PHE A 179 -10.89 17.66 -2.07
N LYS A 180 -11.98 16.99 -1.67
CA LYS A 180 -13.32 17.59 -1.52
C LYS A 180 -13.72 17.84 -0.07
N LEU A 181 -13.01 17.25 0.89
CA LEU A 181 -13.25 17.45 2.31
C LEU A 181 -12.97 18.90 2.71
N GLU A 182 -13.89 19.50 3.48
CA GLU A 182 -13.72 20.82 4.10
C GLU A 182 -12.46 20.85 4.99
N GLU A 183 -11.73 21.96 4.99
CA GLU A 183 -10.53 22.11 5.84
C GLU A 183 -10.90 22.05 7.34
N GLY A 184 -10.08 21.37 8.15
CA GLY A 184 -10.32 21.16 9.60
C GLY A 184 -11.23 19.96 9.94
N ARG A 185 -11.63 19.18 8.92
CA ARG A 185 -12.42 17.95 9.09
C ARG A 185 -11.62 16.66 8.95
N GLU A 186 -10.32 16.78 8.67
CA GLU A 186 -9.41 15.66 8.55
C GLU A 186 -9.39 14.85 9.84
N ARG A 187 -9.30 13.52 9.70
CA ARG A 187 -9.16 12.60 10.82
C ARG A 187 -8.43 11.32 10.40
N ALA A 188 -7.68 10.74 11.32
CA ALA A 188 -7.08 9.43 11.14
C ALA A 188 -7.60 8.45 12.18
N PHE A 189 -7.80 7.20 11.75
CA PHE A 189 -8.06 6.09 12.66
C PHE A 189 -6.79 5.28 12.83
N ILE A 190 -6.45 5.01 14.09
CA ILE A 190 -5.29 4.23 14.48
C ILE A 190 -5.80 3.12 15.38
N SER A 191 -5.47 1.86 15.11
CA SER A 191 -5.98 0.76 15.92
C SER A 191 -4.94 -0.31 16.22
N THR A 192 -5.18 -1.03 17.30
CA THR A 192 -4.60 -2.34 17.61
C THR A 192 -5.74 -3.35 17.72
N TYR A 193 -5.44 -4.59 18.14
CA TYR A 193 -6.46 -5.58 18.45
C TYR A 193 -7.42 -5.17 19.58
N GLN A 194 -7.01 -4.26 20.47
CA GLN A 194 -7.77 -3.92 21.68
C GLN A 194 -8.21 -2.46 21.72
N SER A 195 -7.45 -1.55 21.09
CA SER A 195 -7.63 -0.12 21.25
C SER A 195 -7.97 0.53 19.91
N LEU A 196 -8.91 1.49 19.94
CA LEU A 196 -9.29 2.30 18.78
C LEU A 196 -9.02 3.77 19.05
N GLY A 197 -8.08 4.33 18.30
CA GLY A 197 -7.70 5.73 18.29
C GLY A 197 -8.43 6.52 17.20
N TYR A 198 -8.95 7.68 17.59
CA TYR A 198 -9.46 8.73 16.70
C TYR A 198 -8.57 9.97 16.85
N LEU A 199 -7.79 10.27 15.81
CA LEU A 199 -6.94 11.45 15.74
C LEU A 199 -7.63 12.54 14.93
N ARG A 200 -7.79 13.72 15.53
CA ARG A 200 -8.28 14.92 14.85
C ARG A 200 -7.50 16.14 15.35
N HIS A 201 -6.98 16.94 14.42
CA HIS A 201 -6.04 18.03 14.72
C HIS A 201 -4.86 17.51 15.56
N ASP A 202 -4.66 18.05 16.75
CA ASP A 202 -3.63 17.70 17.72
C ASP A 202 -4.15 16.82 18.86
N THR A 203 -5.33 16.22 18.74
CA THR A 203 -5.96 15.41 19.80
C THR A 203 -6.21 13.98 19.35
N LEU A 204 -5.65 13.03 20.10
CA LEU A 204 -5.90 11.59 19.95
C LEU A 204 -6.80 11.11 21.10
N VAL A 205 -7.99 10.63 20.77
CA VAL A 205 -8.88 9.94 21.71
C VAL A 205 -8.73 8.43 21.50
N VAL A 206 -8.41 7.70 22.55
CA VAL A 206 -8.25 6.23 22.52
C VAL A 206 -9.33 5.57 23.32
N LEU A 207 -10.10 4.69 22.67
CA LEU A 207 -11.09 3.83 23.28
C LEU A 207 -10.48 2.46 23.55
N ASN A 208 -10.59 2.01 24.80
CA ASN A 208 -10.03 0.77 25.29
C ASN A 208 -11.14 -0.17 25.79
N PRO A 209 -10.81 -1.46 26.02
CA PRO A 209 -11.71 -2.38 26.67
C PRO A 209 -12.20 -1.85 28.03
N GLN A 210 -13.32 -2.41 28.51
CA GLN A 210 -13.97 -1.96 29.76
C GLN A 210 -14.40 -0.48 29.77
N LYS A 211 -14.68 0.10 28.59
CA LYS A 211 -15.15 1.49 28.42
C LYS A 211 -14.14 2.54 28.91
N GLN A 212 -12.86 2.19 28.94
CA GLN A 212 -11.82 3.16 29.28
C GLN A 212 -11.59 4.11 28.10
N VAL A 213 -11.44 5.40 28.41
CA VAL A 213 -11.18 6.46 27.43
C VAL A 213 -9.95 7.24 27.88
N MET A 214 -8.97 7.32 26.99
CA MET A 214 -7.76 8.10 27.19
C MET A 214 -7.69 9.21 26.14
N VAL A 215 -7.19 10.37 26.53
CA VAL A 215 -7.01 11.51 25.63
C VAL A 215 -5.56 11.96 25.69
N TYR A 216 -4.93 12.06 24.53
CA TYR A 216 -3.55 12.48 24.37
C TYR A 216 -3.50 13.71 23.45
N LYS A 217 -2.56 14.61 23.74
CA LYS A 217 -2.15 15.63 22.78
C LYS A 217 -1.10 15.02 21.85
N ALA A 218 -1.29 15.19 20.55
CA ALA A 218 -0.37 14.73 19.53
C ALA A 218 0.76 15.75 19.35
N ASP A 219 2.00 15.27 19.33
CA ASP A 219 3.23 16.05 19.08
C ASP A 219 3.72 15.91 17.63
#